data_AF-A0A7S2MCG8-F1
#
_entry.id   AF-A0A7S2MCG8-F1
#
_cell.length_a   1.000
_cell.length_b   1.000
_cell.length_c   1.000
_cell.angle_alpha   90.00
_cell.angle_beta   90.00
_cell.angle_gamma   90.00
#
_symmetry.space_group_name_H-M   'P 1'
#
loop_
_entity.id
_entity.type
_entity.pdbx_description
1 polymer ?
#
loop_
_entity_poly.entity_id
_entity_poly.type
_entity_poly.pdbx_seq_one_letter_code
_entity_poly.pdbx_strand_id
1 'polypeptide(L)'
;RSCVTLFSEVFNTYVLLVMLAFMGILVGGPNNIITSAVAADLASHPSVRGNNKSLGTVTGLINGTGAITASLGLLVIGPLSKHMGWSAVWVFLMACTASGTLLMSPKIIAEVFPPKEVEEPKTEIV
;
A
#
# COMPACT_ATOMS: atom_id res chain seq x y z
N ARG A 1 -35.53 -22.87 -15.44
CA ARG A 1 -34.92 -22.27 -14.21
C ARG A 1 -33.48 -21.81 -14.42
N SER A 2 -32.73 -22.36 -15.38
CA SER A 2 -31.31 -22.02 -15.60
C SER A 2 -31.03 -20.63 -16.21
N CYS A 3 -31.93 -20.07 -17.01
CA CYS A 3 -31.69 -18.80 -17.71
C CYS A 3 -31.73 -17.57 -16.77
N VAL A 4 -32.62 -17.54 -15.79
CA VAL A 4 -32.69 -16.46 -14.78
C VAL A 4 -31.50 -16.51 -13.83
N THR A 5 -31.05 -17.71 -13.44
CA THR A 5 -29.84 -17.87 -12.62
C THR A 5 -28.58 -17.46 -13.38
N LEU A 6 -28.47 -17.81 -14.67
CA LEU A 6 -27.37 -17.36 -15.54
C LEU A 6 -27.35 -15.84 -15.71
N PHE A 7 -28.50 -15.21 -15.96
CA PHE A 7 -28.57 -13.76 -16.08
C PHE A 7 -28.19 -13.06 -14.76
N SER A 8 -28.66 -13.60 -13.63
CA SER A 8 -28.31 -13.10 -12.29
C SER A 8 -26.83 -13.29 -11.95
N GLU A 9 -26.22 -14.43 -12.31
CA GLU A 9 -24.80 -14.72 -12.10
C GLU A 9 -23.91 -13.83 -12.98
N VAL A 10 -24.31 -13.63 -14.24
CA VAL A 10 -23.59 -12.77 -15.19
C VAL A 10 -23.62 -11.32 -14.73
N PHE A 11 -24.78 -10.79 -14.33
CA PHE A 11 -24.88 -9.45 -13.76
C PHE A 11 -24.04 -9.30 -12.48
N ASN A 12 -24.06 -10.29 -11.59
CA ASN A 12 -23.26 -10.29 -10.37
C ASN A 12 -21.76 -10.30 -10.67
N THR A 13 -21.32 -11.13 -11.62
CA THR A 13 -19.92 -11.20 -12.06
C THR A 13 -19.43 -9.87 -12.62
N TYR A 14 -20.23 -9.16 -13.42
CA TYR A 14 -19.87 -7.83 -13.92
C TYR A 14 -19.69 -6.82 -12.78
N VAL A 15 -20.59 -6.83 -11.78
CA VAL A 15 -20.48 -5.96 -10.59
C VAL A 15 -19.21 -6.28 -9.80
N LEU A 16 -18.90 -7.56 -9.58
CA LEU A 16 -17.67 -8.00 -8.91
C LEU A 16 -16.43 -7.59 -9.69
N LEU A 17 -16.45 -7.73 -11.01
CA LEU A 17 -15.32 -7.39 -11.88
C LEU A 17 -15.05 -5.88 -11.87
N VAL A 18 -16.10 -5.06 -11.91
CA VAL A 18 -16.00 -3.60 -11.79
C VAL A 18 -15.48 -3.20 -10.41
N MET A 19 -16.00 -3.79 -9.33
CA MET A 19 -15.49 -3.56 -7.96
C MET A 19 -14.02 -3.93 -7.82
N LEU A 20 -13.61 -5.10 -8.34
CA LEU A 20 -12.21 -5.56 -8.35
C LEU A 20 -11.32 -4.63 -9.17
N ALA A 21 -11.79 -4.13 -10.31
CA ALA A 21 -11.04 -3.19 -11.14
C ALA A 21 -10.81 -1.86 -10.41
N PHE A 22 -11.85 -1.29 -9.80
CA PHE A 22 -11.71 -0.08 -8.98
C PHE A 22 -10.77 -0.32 -7.81
N MET A 23 -10.95 -1.40 -7.04
CA MET A 23 -10.08 -1.72 -5.92
C MET A 23 -8.62 -1.92 -6.36
N GLY A 24 -8.39 -2.56 -7.50
CA GLY A 24 -7.06 -2.76 -8.08
C GLY A 24 -6.37 -1.44 -8.41
N ILE A 25 -7.09 -0.49 -9.01
CA ILE A 25 -6.53 0.84 -9.34
C ILE A 25 -6.32 1.66 -8.06
N LEU A 26 -7.32 1.71 -7.18
CA LEU A 26 -7.31 2.51 -5.96
C LEU A 26 -6.33 2.01 -4.90
N VAL A 27 -6.00 0.71 -4.86
CA VAL A 27 -5.03 0.15 -3.90
C VAL A 27 -3.67 -0.04 -4.55
N GLY A 28 -3.63 -0.54 -5.79
CA GLY A 28 -2.39 -0.76 -6.53
C GLY A 28 -1.66 0.54 -6.85
N GLY A 29 -2.40 1.60 -7.21
CA GLY A 29 -1.83 2.92 -7.50
C GLY A 29 -1.07 3.51 -6.32
N PRO A 30 -1.70 3.72 -5.15
CA PRO A 30 -1.03 4.24 -3.95
C PRO A 30 0.10 3.35 -3.46
N ASN A 31 -0.03 2.01 -3.52
CA ASN A 31 1.04 1.10 -3.11
C ASN A 31 2.32 1.30 -3.96
N ASN A 32 2.16 1.49 -5.28
CA ASN A 32 3.28 1.82 -6.16
C ASN A 32 3.84 3.22 -5.89
N ILE A 33 3.00 4.21 -5.61
CA ILE A 33 3.44 5.58 -5.31
C ILE A 33 4.25 5.61 -4.01
N ILE A 34 3.81 4.91 -2.96
CA ILE A 34 4.50 4.86 -1.67
C ILE A 34 5.89 4.25 -1.84
N THR A 35 6.04 3.12 -2.54
CA THR A 35 7.37 2.52 -2.74
C THR A 35 8.28 3.41 -3.57
N SER A 36 7.74 4.13 -4.56
CA SER A 36 8.51 5.09 -5.36
C SER A 36 8.92 6.31 -4.56
N ALA A 37 8.02 6.85 -3.73
CA ALA A 37 8.30 8.00 -2.87
C ALA A 37 9.38 7.67 -1.83
N VAL A 38 9.29 6.51 -1.16
CA VAL A 38 10.32 6.08 -0.19
C VAL A 38 11.65 5.81 -0.90
N ALA A 39 11.63 5.22 -2.10
CA ALA A 39 12.85 5.02 -2.88
C ALA A 39 13.49 6.36 -3.30
N ALA A 40 12.68 7.36 -3.67
CA ALA A 40 13.15 8.69 -4.02
C ALA A 40 13.71 9.44 -2.81
N ASP A 41 13.02 9.42 -1.68
CA ASP A 41 13.45 10.05 -0.41
C ASP A 41 14.81 9.51 0.05
N LEU A 42 14.99 8.19 -0.02
CA LEU A 42 16.27 7.56 0.27
C LEU A 42 17.36 7.87 -0.76
N ALA A 43 17.01 7.99 -2.04
CA ALA A 43 17.95 8.35 -3.09
C ALA A 43 18.52 9.76 -2.91
N SER A 44 17.74 10.68 -2.34
CA SER A 44 18.17 12.03 -1.99
C SER A 44 18.96 12.13 -0.68
N HIS A 45 18.91 11.13 0.20
CA HIS A 45 19.53 11.21 1.53
C HIS A 45 21.07 11.24 1.43
N PRO A 46 21.78 12.18 2.11
CA PRO A 46 23.22 12.41 1.95
C PRO A 46 24.10 11.21 2.35
N SER A 47 23.60 10.31 3.20
CA SER A 47 24.27 9.06 3.59
C SER A 47 24.22 7.95 2.51
N VAL A 48 23.41 8.13 1.47
CA VAL A 48 23.13 7.12 0.45
C VAL A 48 23.38 7.64 -0.99
N ARG A 49 23.47 8.96 -1.17
CA ARG A 49 23.74 9.66 -2.43
C ARG A 49 25.02 9.11 -3.10
N GLY A 50 24.85 8.39 -4.22
CA GLY A 50 25.93 7.83 -5.03
C GLY A 50 26.28 6.35 -4.76
N ASN A 51 25.69 5.70 -3.73
CA ASN A 51 25.91 4.28 -3.44
C ASN A 51 24.64 3.45 -3.69
N ASN A 52 24.47 2.97 -4.93
CA ASN A 52 23.34 2.12 -5.36
C ASN A 52 23.17 0.85 -4.49
N LYS A 53 24.25 0.38 -3.86
CA LYS A 53 24.22 -0.78 -2.95
C LYS A 53 23.38 -0.50 -1.70
N SER A 54 23.45 0.70 -1.14
CA SER A 54 22.72 1.10 0.06
C SER A 54 21.21 1.29 -0.23
N LEU A 55 20.88 1.93 -1.37
CA LEU A 55 19.49 2.01 -1.85
C LEU A 55 18.88 0.64 -2.10
N GLY A 56 19.63 -0.25 -2.77
CA GLY A 56 19.18 -1.61 -3.05
C GLY A 56 18.87 -2.40 -1.78
N THR A 57 19.67 -2.25 -0.72
CA THR A 57 19.41 -2.90 0.57
C THR A 57 18.13 -2.39 1.23
N VAL A 58 17.88 -1.08 1.26
CA VAL A 58 16.66 -0.57 1.91
C VAL A 58 15.41 -0.91 1.10
N THR A 59 15.45 -0.81 -0.24
CA THR A 59 14.37 -1.30 -1.10
C THR A 59 14.12 -2.79 -0.90
N GLY A 60 15.19 -3.59 -0.74
CA GLY A 60 15.11 -5.00 -0.40
C GLY A 60 14.42 -5.24 0.95
N LEU A 61 14.72 -4.43 1.97
CA LEU A 61 14.04 -4.51 3.28
C LEU A 61 12.56 -4.15 3.19
N ILE A 62 12.20 -3.08 2.48
CA ILE A 62 10.81 -2.68 2.28
C ILE A 62 10.02 -3.81 1.60
N ASN A 63 10.53 -4.31 0.48
CA ASN A 63 9.91 -5.44 -0.22
C ASN A 63 9.87 -6.71 0.63
N GLY A 64 10.90 -6.96 1.43
CA GLY A 64 10.95 -8.08 2.38
C GLY A 64 9.86 -8.00 3.45
N THR A 65 9.66 -6.82 4.06
CA THR A 65 8.59 -6.61 5.04
C THR A 65 7.18 -6.74 4.43
N GLY A 66 7.03 -6.32 3.16
CA GLY A 66 5.79 -6.53 2.40
C GLY A 66 5.47 -8.01 2.21
N ALA A 67 6.46 -8.84 1.87
CA ALA A 67 6.28 -10.28 1.72
C ALA A 67 5.94 -10.99 3.04
N ILE A 68 6.54 -10.57 4.17
CA ILE A 68 6.20 -11.10 5.50
C ILE A 68 4.75 -10.76 5.86
N THR A 69 4.32 -9.53 5.60
CA THR A 69 2.94 -9.11 5.87
C THR A 69 1.95 -9.91 5.01
N ALA A 70 2.29 -10.14 3.73
CA ALA A 70 1.46 -10.94 2.83
C ALA A 70 1.34 -12.41 3.29
N SER A 71 2.44 -13.02 3.75
CA SER A 71 2.41 -14.41 4.23
C SER A 71 1.61 -14.54 5.52
N LEU A 72 1.72 -13.59 6.45
CA LEU A 72 0.88 -13.53 7.65
C LEU A 72 -0.59 -13.35 7.30
N GLY A 73 -0.91 -12.46 6.34
CA GLY A 73 -2.27 -12.29 5.86
C GLY A 73 -2.86 -13.60 5.32
N LEU A 74 -2.13 -14.31 4.47
CA LEU A 74 -2.55 -15.60 3.93
C LEU A 74 -2.72 -16.67 5.02
N LEU A 75 -1.84 -16.68 6.04
CA LEU A 75 -1.93 -17.59 7.17
C LEU A 75 -3.21 -17.37 8.00
N VAL A 76 -3.65 -16.11 8.14
CA VAL A 76 -4.88 -15.75 8.88
C VAL A 76 -6.14 -15.99 8.05
N ILE A 77 -6.12 -15.71 6.74
CA ILE A 77 -7.29 -15.82 5.85
C ILE A 77 -7.83 -17.26 5.79
N GLY A 78 -6.96 -18.27 5.75
CA GLY A 78 -7.36 -19.68 5.64
C GLY A 78 -8.27 -20.16 6.78
N PRO A 79 -7.82 -20.09 8.05
CA PRO A 79 -8.65 -20.40 9.21
C PRO A 79 -9.86 -19.48 9.35
N LEU A 80 -9.71 -18.18 9.05
CA LEU A 80 -10.79 -17.20 9.18
C LEU A 80 -11.96 -17.50 8.24
N SER A 81 -11.67 -17.86 6.98
CA SER A 81 -12.67 -18.30 6.01
C SER A 81 -13.38 -19.58 6.45
N LYS A 82 -12.63 -20.55 7.01
CA LYS A 82 -13.19 -21.84 7.45
C LYS A 82 -14.09 -21.73 8.69
N HIS A 83 -13.73 -20.90 9.67
CA HIS A 83 -14.44 -20.84 10.95
C HIS A 83 -15.50 -19.73 11.04
N MET A 84 -15.27 -18.57 10.41
CA MET A 84 -16.16 -17.41 10.51
C MET A 84 -16.79 -17.00 9.17
N GLY A 85 -16.46 -17.71 8.09
CA GLY A 85 -16.98 -17.46 6.75
C GLY A 85 -16.30 -16.29 6.04
N TRP A 86 -16.63 -16.13 4.76
CA TRP A 86 -16.00 -15.14 3.88
C TRP A 86 -16.26 -13.68 4.31
N SER A 87 -17.38 -13.38 4.95
CA SER A 87 -17.68 -12.03 5.45
C SER A 87 -16.64 -11.56 6.48
N ALA A 88 -16.16 -12.45 7.35
CA ALA A 88 -15.12 -12.11 8.32
C ALA A 88 -13.77 -11.80 7.65
N VAL A 89 -13.45 -12.52 6.57
CA VAL A 89 -12.25 -12.25 5.74
C VAL A 89 -12.33 -10.85 5.13
N TRP A 90 -13.48 -10.48 4.58
CA TRP A 90 -13.68 -9.13 4.02
C TRP A 90 -13.50 -8.02 5.07
N VAL A 91 -14.07 -8.21 6.26
CA VAL A 91 -13.90 -7.24 7.37
C VAL A 91 -12.45 -7.18 7.83
N PHE A 92 -11.76 -8.32 7.92
CA PHE A 92 -10.34 -8.38 8.25
C PHE A 92 -9.49 -7.62 7.22
N LEU A 93 -9.71 -7.85 5.92
CA LEU A 93 -9.00 -7.15 4.86
C LEU A 93 -9.25 -5.64 4.89
N MET A 94 -10.51 -5.21 5.08
CA MET A 94 -10.84 -3.78 5.23
C MET A 94 -10.16 -3.16 6.45
N ALA A 95 -10.11 -3.88 7.59
CA ALA A 95 -9.44 -3.40 8.79
C ALA A 95 -7.92 -3.27 8.61
N CYS A 96 -7.27 -4.22 7.92
CA CYS A 96 -5.86 -4.14 7.57
C CYS A 96 -5.55 -2.95 6.64
N THR A 97 -6.39 -2.71 5.63
CA THR A 97 -6.24 -1.55 4.75
C THR A 97 -6.45 -0.25 5.52
N ALA A 98 -7.49 -0.16 6.35
CA ALA A 98 -7.78 1.04 7.15
C ALA A 98 -6.67 1.36 8.15
N SER A 99 -6.11 0.36 8.83
CA SER A 99 -4.99 0.55 9.76
C SER A 99 -3.72 0.99 9.04
N GLY A 100 -3.42 0.40 7.88
CA GLY A 100 -2.29 0.82 7.03
C GLY A 100 -2.42 2.26 6.56
N THR A 101 -3.61 2.66 6.08
CA THR A 101 -3.88 4.04 5.66
C THR A 101 -3.77 5.04 6.82
N LEU A 102 -4.28 4.69 8.00
CA LEU A 102 -4.21 5.54 9.19
C LEU A 102 -2.76 5.80 9.61
N LEU A 103 -1.92 4.75 9.60
CA LEU A 103 -0.50 4.85 9.94
C LEU A 103 0.29 5.73 8.95
N MET A 104 -0.10 5.74 7.67
CA MET A 104 0.53 6.57 6.63
C MET A 104 -0.01 8.02 6.57
N SER A 105 -1.19 8.27 7.15
CA SER A 105 -1.83 9.59 7.18
C SER A 105 -0.94 10.75 7.67
N PRO A 106 -0.17 10.64 8.77
CA PRO A 106 0.71 11.73 9.21
C PRO A 106 1.82 12.07 8.22
N LYS A 107 2.34 11.10 7.46
CA LYS A 107 3.34 11.38 6.41
C LYS A 107 2.72 12.11 5.21
N ILE A 108 1.50 11.74 4.82
CA ILE A 108 0.76 12.42 3.75
C ILE A 108 0.48 13.88 4.14
N ILE A 109 0.10 14.13 5.39
CA ILE A 109 -0.16 15.50 5.88
C ILE A 109 1.13 16.34 5.86
N ALA A 110 2.25 15.78 6.29
CA ALA A 110 3.55 16.47 6.26
C ALA A 110 4.00 16.82 4.83
N GLU A 111 3.64 15.99 3.84
CA GLU A 111 3.96 16.23 2.43
C GLU A 111 3.02 17.27 1.77
N VAL A 112 1.73 17.21 2.09
CA VAL A 112 0.71 18.14 1.53
C VAL A 112 0.82 19.54 2.16
N PHE A 113 1.24 19.62 3.43
CA PHE A 113 1.45 20.86 4.15
C PHE A 113 2.89 20.96 4.65
N PRO A 114 3.86 21.20 3.75
CA PRO A 114 5.26 21.32 4.14
C PRO A 114 5.42 22.50 5.11
N PRO A 115 6.17 22.34 6.22
CA PRO A 115 6.57 23.45 7.07
C PRO A 115 7.30 24.50 6.24
N LYS A 116 7.05 25.79 6.47
CA LYS A 116 7.77 26.87 5.79
C LYS A 116 9.28 26.67 6.00
N GLU A 117 10.03 26.53 4.90
CA GLU A 117 11.49 26.56 4.93
C GLU A 117 11.92 27.87 5.60
N VAL A 118 12.58 27.74 6.76
CA VAL A 118 13.39 28.84 7.29
C VAL A 118 14.69 28.78 6.51
N GLU A 119 14.87 29.72 5.59
CA GLU A 119 16.08 29.91 4.81
C GLU A 119 17.28 30.00 5.77
N GLU A 120 18.06 28.92 5.88
CA GLU A 120 19.30 28.93 6.64
C GLU A 120 20.30 29.85 5.92
N PRO A 121 20.90 30.85 6.61
CA PRO A 121 21.88 31.73 6.00
C PRO A 121 23.07 30.90 5.53
N LYS A 122 23.35 30.94 4.23
CA LYS A 122 24.51 30.32 3.63
C LYS A 122 25.77 30.86 4.30
N THR A 123 26.42 30.04 5.13
CA THR A 123 27.76 30.34 5.63
C THR A 123 28.70 30.34 4.43
N GLU A 124 28.99 31.53 3.93
CA GLU A 124 30.02 31.81 2.94
C GLU A 124 31.37 31.41 3.56
N ILE A 125 31.92 30.31 3.07
CA ILE A 125 33.24 29.83 3.48
C ILE A 125 34.25 30.70 2.73
N VAL A 126 34.86 31.65 3.44
CA VAL A 126 36.01 32.44 2.99
C VAL A 126 37.28 31.60 3.09
#